data_AF-A0A7W4BUD8-F1
#
_entry.id   AF-A0A7W4BUD8-F1
#
_cell.length_a   1.000
_cell.length_b   1.000
_cell.length_c   1.000
_cell.angle_alpha   90.00
_cell.angle_beta   90.00
_cell.angle_gamma   90.00
#
_symmetry.space_group_name_H-M   'P 1'
#
loop_
_entity.id
_entity.type
_entity.pdbx_description
1 polymer ?
#
loop_
_entity_poly.entity_id
_entity_poly.type
_entity_poly.pdbx_seq_one_letter_code
_entity_poly.pdbx_strand_id
1 'polypeptide(L)'
;MRNRTLLNGFIFISTIFIVNSSFAETVSLEYNGFYDRLKQVNKQNYPLVELAFSVPITPDCTIVSGSITTEKEQFPLTYTKQQRLFIPYDPQLKSDRGLVNINVVGDAAQCGIAMQVRAKETKQSFTQTELLALTNDMNKLLDGLQGFPMKYFRKPINGLTFEFAEIQADDKTIKVVIDDVESMANEKFTLTLEQITQLKNISFTHKPSVVSPFVSQ
;
A
#
# COMPACT_ATOMS: atom_id res chain seq x y z
N MET A 1 49.46 50.26 -46.97
CA MET A 1 49.77 49.02 -46.22
C MET A 1 48.50 48.48 -45.60
N ARG A 2 48.16 47.23 -45.95
CA ARG A 2 47.61 46.16 -45.10
C ARG A 2 46.32 46.46 -44.30
N ASN A 3 45.13 46.08 -44.76
CA ASN A 3 44.51 44.73 -44.73
C ASN A 3 43.54 44.58 -43.53
N ARG A 4 42.25 44.36 -43.81
CA ARG A 4 41.47 43.15 -43.43
C ARG A 4 39.97 43.44 -43.33
N THR A 5 39.27 42.85 -44.29
CA THR A 5 37.84 42.51 -44.30
C THR A 5 37.42 41.76 -43.02
N LEU A 6 36.29 42.15 -42.41
CA LEU A 6 35.57 41.31 -41.46
C LEU A 6 34.14 41.08 -41.94
N LEU A 7 33.91 39.81 -42.24
CA LEU A 7 32.71 39.15 -42.73
C LEU A 7 31.78 38.95 -41.52
N ASN A 8 30.60 39.58 -41.52
CA ASN A 8 29.58 39.37 -40.48
C ASN A 8 28.94 37.98 -40.65
N GLY A 9 29.50 36.99 -39.95
CA GLY A 9 28.91 35.66 -39.80
C GLY A 9 27.74 35.70 -38.81
N PHE A 10 26.52 35.51 -39.31
CA PHE A 10 25.36 35.18 -38.49
C PHE A 10 25.53 33.78 -37.91
N ILE A 11 25.80 33.67 -36.61
CA ILE A 11 25.81 32.40 -35.86
C ILE A 11 24.36 32.09 -35.47
N PHE A 12 23.74 31.12 -36.15
CA PHE A 12 22.46 30.55 -35.76
C PHE A 12 22.71 29.54 -34.61
N ILE A 13 22.49 29.97 -33.36
CA ILE A 13 22.54 29.08 -32.20
C ILE A 13 21.25 28.27 -32.20
N SER A 14 21.31 27.04 -32.72
CA SER A 14 20.21 26.08 -32.66
C SER A 14 20.20 25.42 -31.28
N THR A 15 19.32 25.86 -30.40
CA THR A 15 19.10 25.29 -29.06
C THR A 15 18.39 23.95 -29.22
N ILE A 16 19.14 22.85 -29.14
CA ILE A 16 18.58 21.49 -29.09
C ILE A 16 17.93 21.32 -27.71
N PHE A 17 16.60 21.41 -27.67
CA PHE A 17 15.82 20.97 -26.51
C PHE A 17 15.86 19.44 -26.46
N ILE A 18 16.66 18.90 -25.53
CA ILE A 18 16.62 17.47 -25.20
C ILE A 18 15.31 17.24 -24.42
N VAL A 19 14.28 16.78 -25.14
CA VAL A 19 13.06 16.27 -24.52
C VAL A 19 13.35 14.91 -23.91
N ASN A 20 13.44 14.84 -22.59
CA ASN A 20 13.48 13.56 -21.88
C ASN A 20 12.08 12.95 -21.93
N SER A 21 11.86 12.01 -22.84
CA SER A 21 10.65 11.20 -22.89
C SER A 21 10.67 10.22 -21.71
N SER A 22 9.87 10.49 -20.68
CA SER A 22 9.58 9.49 -19.64
C SER A 22 8.73 8.39 -20.27
N PHE A 23 9.29 7.18 -20.43
CA PHE A 23 8.52 6.02 -20.86
C PHE A 23 7.73 5.50 -19.66
N ALA A 24 6.40 5.64 -19.70
CA ALA A 24 5.53 4.96 -18.76
C ALA A 24 5.38 3.50 -19.21
N GLU A 25 5.73 2.56 -18.35
CA GLU A 25 5.59 1.13 -18.63
C GLU A 25 4.29 0.61 -18.01
N THR A 26 3.63 -0.33 -18.69
CA THR A 26 2.35 -0.90 -18.25
C THR A 26 2.55 -2.30 -17.68
N VAL A 27 2.14 -2.49 -16.43
CA VAL A 27 1.95 -3.81 -15.81
C VAL A 27 0.51 -4.25 -16.03
N SER A 28 0.29 -5.40 -16.65
CA SER A 28 -1.04 -6.01 -16.83
C SER A 28 -1.12 -7.34 -16.09
N LEU A 29 -2.09 -7.47 -15.19
CA LEU A 29 -2.29 -8.66 -14.36
C LEU A 29 -3.72 -9.16 -14.49
N GLU A 30 -3.90 -10.49 -14.49
CA GLU A 30 -5.24 -11.08 -14.57
C GLU A 30 -6.06 -10.73 -13.32
N TYR A 31 -7.26 -10.18 -13.54
CA TYR A 31 -8.20 -9.86 -12.47
C TYR A 31 -8.63 -11.11 -11.68
N ASN A 32 -8.59 -12.29 -12.30
CA ASN A 32 -8.96 -13.56 -11.67
C ASN A 32 -8.21 -13.81 -10.35
N GLY A 33 -6.91 -13.52 -10.31
CA GLY A 33 -6.11 -13.69 -9.09
C GLY A 33 -6.59 -12.82 -7.93
N PHE A 34 -6.96 -11.56 -8.20
CA PHE A 34 -7.52 -10.66 -7.20
C PHE A 34 -8.90 -11.11 -6.75
N TYR A 35 -9.75 -11.48 -7.69
CA TYR A 35 -11.10 -11.96 -7.40
C TYR A 35 -11.07 -13.17 -6.48
N ASP A 36 -10.19 -14.14 -6.71
CA ASP A 36 -10.14 -15.34 -5.88
C ASP A 36 -9.75 -15.02 -4.42
N ARG A 37 -8.84 -14.06 -4.21
CA ARG A 37 -8.49 -13.57 -2.87
C ARG A 37 -9.65 -12.80 -2.24
N LEU A 38 -10.27 -11.88 -2.99
CA LEU A 38 -11.41 -11.10 -2.52
C LEU A 38 -12.63 -11.99 -2.22
N LYS A 39 -12.89 -13.02 -3.02
CA LYS A 39 -13.95 -14.01 -2.81
C LYS A 39 -13.78 -14.69 -1.47
N GLN A 40 -12.55 -15.10 -1.15
CA GLN A 40 -12.28 -15.79 0.10
C GLN A 40 -12.52 -14.89 1.32
N VAL A 41 -12.16 -13.61 1.20
CA VAL A 41 -12.41 -12.60 2.24
C VAL A 41 -13.90 -12.28 2.35
N ASN A 42 -14.62 -12.10 1.22
CA ASN A 42 -16.04 -11.73 1.21
C ASN A 42 -16.99 -12.84 1.68
N LYS A 43 -16.59 -14.11 1.62
CA LYS A 43 -17.38 -15.23 2.16
C LYS A 43 -17.58 -15.13 3.68
N GLN A 44 -16.74 -14.39 4.37
CA GLN A 44 -16.76 -14.25 5.82
C GLN A 44 -16.88 -12.77 6.15
N ASN A 45 -17.61 -12.42 7.20
CA ASN A 45 -17.72 -11.03 7.61
C ASN A 45 -16.57 -10.69 8.57
N TYR A 46 -15.66 -9.83 8.12
CA TYR A 46 -14.58 -9.27 8.93
C TYR A 46 -14.83 -7.78 9.14
N PRO A 47 -15.53 -7.38 10.22
CA PRO A 47 -15.96 -6.00 10.38
C PRO A 47 -14.80 -5.02 10.50
N LEU A 48 -13.69 -5.39 11.15
CA LEU A 48 -12.60 -4.46 11.49
C LEU A 48 -11.42 -4.46 10.51
N VAL A 49 -11.32 -5.48 9.66
CA VAL A 49 -10.13 -5.70 8.80
C VAL A 49 -10.49 -5.91 7.35
N GLU A 50 -9.54 -5.60 6.48
CA GLU A 50 -9.64 -5.78 5.05
C GLU A 50 -8.36 -6.39 4.47
N LEU A 51 -8.50 -6.88 3.24
CA LEU A 51 -7.39 -7.22 2.38
C LEU A 51 -7.13 -6.04 1.44
N ALA A 52 -5.94 -5.47 1.51
CA ALA A 52 -5.50 -4.39 0.63
C ALA A 52 -4.48 -4.90 -0.39
N PHE A 53 -4.52 -4.31 -1.58
CA PHE A 53 -3.52 -4.49 -2.62
C PHE A 53 -2.76 -3.18 -2.79
N SER A 54 -1.44 -3.22 -2.91
CA SER A 54 -0.63 -2.02 -3.05
C SER A 54 0.60 -2.25 -3.91
N VAL A 55 1.02 -1.22 -4.63
CA VAL A 55 2.28 -1.19 -5.36
C VAL A 55 3.34 -0.51 -4.48
N PRO A 56 4.57 -1.05 -4.35
CA PRO A 56 5.63 -0.41 -3.57
C PRO A 56 5.91 0.99 -4.10
N ILE A 57 6.14 1.94 -3.19
CA ILE A 57 6.51 3.30 -3.56
C ILE A 57 8.03 3.37 -3.62
N THR A 58 8.57 3.38 -4.82
CA THR A 58 10.01 3.58 -5.07
C THR A 58 10.18 4.62 -6.18
N PRO A 59 11.37 5.24 -6.30
CA PRO A 59 11.66 6.15 -7.41
C PRO A 59 11.38 5.52 -8.79
N ASP A 60 11.61 4.21 -8.91
CA ASP A 60 11.38 3.42 -10.13
C ASP A 60 10.02 2.72 -10.16
N CYS A 61 9.13 3.07 -9.24
CA CYS A 61 7.80 2.49 -9.17
C CYS A 61 6.78 3.48 -8.58
N THR A 62 6.31 4.36 -9.45
CA THR A 62 5.23 5.30 -9.10
C THR A 62 4.05 5.19 -10.06
N ILE A 63 2.85 4.89 -9.55
CA ILE A 63 1.63 4.78 -10.35
C ILE A 63 1.28 6.15 -10.96
N VAL A 64 1.14 6.19 -12.28
CA VAL A 64 0.67 7.35 -13.05
C VAL A 64 -0.83 7.24 -13.32
N SER A 65 -1.28 6.05 -13.68
CA SER A 65 -2.69 5.76 -13.97
C SER A 65 -2.95 4.26 -13.86
N GLY A 66 -4.21 3.87 -13.72
CA GLY A 66 -4.58 2.47 -13.85
C GLY A 66 -5.99 2.30 -14.39
N SER A 67 -6.27 1.11 -14.91
CA SER A 67 -7.60 0.73 -15.39
C SER A 67 -7.83 -0.77 -15.29
N ILE A 68 -9.08 -1.16 -15.13
CA ILE A 68 -9.52 -2.55 -15.30
C ILE A 68 -10.16 -2.65 -16.70
N THR A 69 -9.63 -3.51 -17.56
CA THR A 69 -10.12 -3.68 -18.94
C THR A 69 -10.67 -5.09 -19.14
N THR A 70 -11.77 -5.23 -19.84
CA THR A 70 -12.26 -6.50 -20.42
C THR A 70 -12.14 -6.43 -21.94
N GLU A 71 -12.63 -7.45 -22.65
CA GLU A 71 -12.71 -7.38 -24.12
C GLU A 71 -13.61 -6.26 -24.65
N LYS A 72 -14.56 -5.78 -23.84
CA LYS A 72 -15.62 -4.86 -24.28
C LYS A 72 -15.61 -3.52 -23.55
N GLU A 73 -15.06 -3.48 -22.35
CA GLU A 73 -15.23 -2.35 -21.43
C GLU A 73 -13.90 -1.98 -20.77
N GLN A 74 -13.79 -0.71 -20.36
CA GLN A 74 -12.66 -0.20 -19.58
C GLN A 74 -13.17 0.67 -18.44
N PHE A 75 -12.67 0.39 -17.25
CA PHE A 75 -13.02 1.06 -16.01
C PHE A 75 -11.78 1.71 -15.40
N PRO A 76 -11.85 2.93 -14.85
CA PRO A 76 -10.73 3.53 -14.16
C PRO A 76 -10.40 2.74 -12.88
N LEU A 77 -9.11 2.55 -12.59
CA LEU A 77 -8.65 1.97 -11.33
C LEU A 77 -8.40 3.09 -10.33
N THR A 78 -9.12 3.05 -9.21
CA THR A 78 -8.91 4.00 -8.11
C THR A 78 -7.71 3.55 -7.26
N TYR A 79 -6.87 4.49 -6.84
CA TYR A 79 -5.76 4.25 -5.92
C TYR A 79 -5.48 5.46 -5.01
N THR A 80 -4.79 5.24 -3.89
CA THR A 80 -4.38 6.32 -2.95
C THR A 80 -2.99 6.86 -3.26
N LYS A 81 -2.59 7.97 -2.61
CA LYS A 81 -1.21 8.48 -2.67
C LYS A 81 -0.17 7.45 -2.19
N GLN A 82 -0.58 6.56 -1.28
CA GLN A 82 0.25 5.45 -0.81
C GLN A 82 0.19 4.22 -1.74
N GLN A 83 -0.31 4.40 -2.97
CA GLN A 83 -0.42 3.37 -4.00
C GLN A 83 -1.23 2.14 -3.59
N ARG A 84 -2.19 2.31 -2.67
CA ARG A 84 -3.21 1.29 -2.38
C ARG A 84 -4.20 1.27 -3.52
N LEU A 85 -4.36 0.12 -4.16
CA LEU A 85 -5.32 -0.13 -5.22
C LEU A 85 -6.68 -0.53 -4.64
N PHE A 86 -7.75 0.03 -5.18
CA PHE A 86 -9.12 -0.38 -4.86
C PHE A 86 -9.64 -1.32 -5.95
N ILE A 87 -9.46 -2.63 -5.71
CA ILE A 87 -9.94 -3.67 -6.61
C ILE A 87 -11.37 -4.07 -6.18
N PRO A 88 -12.38 -3.97 -7.06
CA PRO A 88 -13.74 -4.35 -6.72
C PRO A 88 -13.85 -5.88 -6.56
N TYR A 89 -14.78 -6.34 -5.73
CA TYR A 89 -15.22 -7.73 -5.73
C TYR A 89 -16.40 -7.89 -6.69
N ASP A 90 -16.09 -8.17 -7.95
CA ASP A 90 -17.05 -8.26 -9.04
C ASP A 90 -16.90 -9.59 -9.82
N PRO A 91 -17.89 -10.49 -9.77
CA PRO A 91 -17.89 -11.74 -10.54
C PRO A 91 -17.91 -11.57 -12.05
N GLN A 92 -18.50 -10.48 -12.56
CA GLN A 92 -18.61 -10.21 -13.99
C GLN A 92 -17.23 -9.89 -14.57
N LEU A 93 -16.45 -9.03 -13.91
CA LEU A 93 -15.06 -8.75 -14.30
C LEU A 93 -14.19 -10.02 -14.34
N LYS A 94 -14.47 -11.02 -13.49
CA LYS A 94 -13.79 -12.33 -13.57
C LYS A 94 -14.25 -13.14 -14.79
N SER A 95 -15.56 -13.19 -15.03
CA SER A 95 -16.14 -13.90 -16.17
C SER A 95 -15.63 -13.35 -17.51
N ASP A 96 -15.51 -12.03 -17.61
CA ASP A 96 -15.06 -11.31 -18.80
C ASP A 96 -13.54 -11.24 -18.93
N ARG A 97 -12.81 -12.04 -18.12
CA ARG A 97 -11.34 -12.14 -18.13
C ARG A 97 -10.66 -10.78 -18.03
N GLY A 98 -11.14 -9.96 -17.10
CA GLY A 98 -10.61 -8.62 -16.88
C GLY A 98 -9.11 -8.62 -16.61
N LEU A 99 -8.44 -7.54 -16.99
CA LEU A 99 -7.04 -7.25 -16.70
C LEU A 99 -6.95 -5.99 -15.85
N VAL A 100 -6.20 -6.06 -14.76
CA VAL A 100 -5.80 -4.90 -13.96
C VAL A 100 -4.53 -4.35 -14.59
N ASN A 101 -4.62 -3.15 -15.15
CA ASN A 101 -3.52 -2.46 -15.81
C ASN A 101 -3.06 -1.29 -14.94
N ILE A 102 -1.75 -1.18 -14.74
CA ILE A 102 -1.14 -0.11 -13.98
C ILE A 102 0.00 0.45 -14.81
N ASN A 103 -0.08 1.75 -15.09
CA ASN A 103 1.00 2.49 -15.73
C ASN A 103 1.86 3.10 -14.64
N VAL A 104 3.16 2.86 -14.70
CA VAL A 104 4.13 3.33 -13.71
C VAL A 104 5.23 4.16 -14.36
N VAL A 105 5.81 5.07 -13.59
CA VAL A 105 7.12 5.64 -13.89
C VAL A 105 8.18 4.67 -13.37
N GLY A 106 9.16 4.35 -14.22
CA GLY A 106 10.30 3.50 -13.87
C GLY A 106 10.23 2.11 -14.51
N ASP A 107 10.71 1.10 -13.78
CA ASP A 107 10.79 -0.29 -14.24
C ASP A 107 9.58 -1.08 -13.72
N ALA A 108 8.69 -1.48 -14.64
CA ALA A 108 7.50 -2.25 -14.32
C ALA A 108 7.80 -3.58 -13.63
N ALA A 109 8.97 -4.19 -13.87
CA ALA A 109 9.34 -5.45 -13.24
C ALA A 109 9.60 -5.30 -11.72
N GLN A 110 9.90 -4.09 -11.25
CA GLN A 110 10.04 -3.80 -9.81
C GLN A 110 8.70 -3.45 -9.14
N CYS A 111 7.62 -3.29 -9.91
CA CYS A 111 6.30 -2.85 -9.45
C CYS A 111 5.36 -4.01 -9.07
N GLY A 112 5.88 -5.02 -8.36
CA GLY A 112 5.07 -6.13 -7.89
C GLY A 112 3.93 -5.66 -6.97
N ILE A 113 2.71 -6.17 -7.18
CA ILE A 113 1.58 -5.87 -6.28
C ILE A 113 1.69 -6.74 -5.03
N ALA A 114 1.81 -6.08 -3.89
CA ALA A 114 1.77 -6.71 -2.58
C ALA A 114 0.32 -6.79 -2.07
N MET A 115 0.05 -7.86 -1.33
CA MET A 115 -1.22 -8.09 -0.65
C MET A 115 -0.99 -7.97 0.86
N GLN A 116 -1.78 -7.15 1.55
CA GLN A 116 -1.63 -6.91 2.98
C GLN A 116 -2.98 -7.01 3.70
N VAL A 117 -3.00 -7.73 4.83
CA VAL A 117 -4.11 -7.68 5.78
C VAL A 117 -3.91 -6.47 6.68
N ARG A 118 -4.92 -5.63 6.83
CA ARG A 118 -4.85 -4.41 7.65
C ARG A 118 -6.19 -4.05 8.26
N ALA A 119 -6.18 -3.15 9.25
CA ALA A 119 -7.39 -2.52 9.74
C ALA A 119 -8.07 -1.71 8.63
N LYS A 120 -9.41 -1.75 8.58
CA LYS A 120 -10.20 -0.89 7.67
C LYS A 120 -10.02 0.58 8.00
N GLU A 121 -10.07 0.88 9.30
CA GLU A 121 -9.97 2.22 9.84
C GLU A 121 -8.83 2.31 10.84
N THR A 122 -8.15 3.45 10.87
CA THR A 122 -7.11 3.76 11.85
C THR A 122 -7.54 4.91 12.74
N LYS A 123 -7.06 4.90 13.99
CA LYS A 123 -7.38 5.91 15.02
C LYS A 123 -6.11 6.35 15.72
N GLN A 124 -6.12 7.54 16.31
CA GLN A 124 -5.01 7.99 17.16
C GLN A 124 -4.98 7.26 18.52
N SER A 125 -6.10 6.69 18.96
CA SER A 125 -6.20 5.98 20.23
C SER A 125 -6.97 4.69 20.08
N PHE A 126 -6.56 3.67 20.83
CA PHE A 126 -7.22 2.37 20.89
C PHE A 126 -7.31 1.89 22.34
N THR A 127 -8.45 1.30 22.67
CA THR A 127 -8.62 0.52 23.91
C THR A 127 -8.08 -0.90 23.73
N GLN A 128 -7.78 -1.58 24.83
CA GLN A 128 -7.44 -3.01 24.81
C GLN A 128 -8.46 -3.85 24.04
N THR A 129 -9.76 -3.65 24.31
CA THR A 129 -10.83 -4.42 23.68
C THR A 129 -10.83 -4.26 22.16
N GLU A 130 -10.59 -3.05 21.65
CA GLU A 130 -10.48 -2.80 20.22
C GLU A 130 -9.26 -3.50 19.60
N LEU A 131 -8.11 -3.47 20.27
CA LEU A 131 -6.89 -4.13 19.78
C LEU A 131 -7.05 -5.66 19.76
N LEU A 132 -7.67 -6.24 20.79
CA LEU A 132 -7.97 -7.68 20.83
C LEU A 132 -8.96 -8.09 19.75
N ALA A 133 -10.02 -7.30 19.53
CA ALA A 133 -10.98 -7.54 18.47
C ALA A 133 -10.33 -7.46 17.08
N LEU A 134 -9.49 -6.44 16.86
CA LEU A 134 -8.75 -6.26 15.62
C LEU A 134 -7.80 -7.44 15.37
N THR A 135 -7.05 -7.86 16.38
CA THR A 135 -6.14 -9.02 16.31
C THR A 135 -6.90 -10.31 15.95
N ASN A 136 -8.05 -10.54 16.58
CA ASN A 136 -8.90 -11.70 16.29
C ASN A 136 -9.39 -11.70 14.84
N ASP A 137 -9.90 -10.57 14.36
CA ASP A 137 -10.37 -10.40 12.99
C ASP A 137 -9.23 -10.58 11.97
N MET A 138 -8.04 -10.02 12.23
CA MET A 138 -6.85 -10.22 11.39
C MET A 138 -6.47 -11.70 11.30
N ASN A 139 -6.43 -12.42 12.42
CA ASN A 139 -6.16 -13.86 12.44
C ASN A 139 -7.19 -14.64 11.62
N LYS A 140 -8.48 -14.38 11.82
CA LYS A 140 -9.54 -15.08 11.08
C LYS A 140 -9.50 -14.79 9.58
N LEU A 141 -9.17 -13.56 9.18
CA LEU A 141 -9.00 -13.23 7.77
C LEU A 141 -7.80 -13.97 7.17
N LEU A 142 -6.67 -14.01 7.88
CA LEU A 142 -5.50 -14.78 7.46
C LEU A 142 -5.79 -16.29 7.33
N ASP A 143 -6.55 -16.86 8.27
CA ASP A 143 -7.01 -18.26 8.17
C ASP A 143 -7.92 -18.47 6.95
N GLY A 144 -8.79 -17.50 6.68
CA GLY A 144 -9.60 -17.43 5.48
C GLY A 144 -8.74 -17.55 4.23
N LEU A 145 -7.71 -16.71 4.11
CA LEU A 145 -6.82 -16.67 2.94
C LEU A 145 -6.06 -17.98 2.71
N GLN A 146 -5.67 -18.70 3.77
CA GLN A 146 -4.98 -20.00 3.64
C GLN A 146 -5.92 -21.13 3.20
N GLY A 147 -7.18 -21.06 3.60
CA GLY A 147 -8.17 -22.09 3.28
C GLY A 147 -7.90 -23.42 4.00
N PHE A 148 -8.72 -24.43 3.69
CA PHE A 148 -8.55 -25.78 4.20
C PHE A 148 -7.56 -26.57 3.33
N PRO A 149 -6.64 -27.37 3.91
CA PRO A 149 -6.37 -27.56 5.35
C PRO A 149 -5.31 -26.59 5.91
N MET A 150 -4.69 -25.76 5.07
CA MET A 150 -3.48 -24.99 5.41
C MET A 150 -3.63 -24.05 6.59
N LYS A 151 -4.84 -23.53 6.85
CA LYS A 151 -5.12 -22.69 8.02
C LYS A 151 -4.75 -23.33 9.36
N TYR A 152 -4.80 -24.66 9.48
CA TYR A 152 -4.46 -25.36 10.73
C TYR A 152 -2.96 -25.42 11.03
N PHE A 153 -2.12 -25.18 10.03
CA PHE A 153 -0.67 -25.16 10.17
C PHE A 153 -0.13 -23.72 10.31
N ARG A 154 -0.98 -22.71 10.14
CA ARG A 154 -0.59 -21.31 10.30
C ARG A 154 -0.41 -20.99 11.78
N LYS A 155 0.72 -20.38 12.13
CA LYS A 155 0.89 -19.77 13.45
C LYS A 155 0.00 -18.52 13.56
N PRO A 156 -0.70 -18.31 14.68
CA PRO A 156 -1.38 -17.05 14.96
C PRO A 156 -0.43 -15.86 14.87
N ILE A 157 -0.95 -14.67 14.61
CA ILE A 157 -0.14 -13.44 14.63
C ILE A 157 0.35 -13.17 16.06
N ASN A 158 1.52 -12.57 16.18
CA ASN A 158 2.18 -12.28 17.46
C ASN A 158 1.79 -10.92 18.05
N GLY A 159 1.02 -10.12 17.32
CA GLY A 159 0.53 -8.82 17.76
C GLY A 159 0.13 -7.91 16.61
N LEU A 160 0.33 -6.61 16.78
CA LEU A 160 -0.01 -5.57 15.81
C LEU A 160 1.17 -4.64 15.54
N THR A 161 1.32 -4.21 14.29
CA THR A 161 2.26 -3.18 13.86
C THR A 161 1.50 -1.94 13.41
N PHE A 162 1.91 -0.78 13.90
CA PHE A 162 1.39 0.54 13.55
C PHE A 162 2.45 1.24 12.70
N GLU A 163 2.10 1.66 11.49
CA GLU A 163 2.99 2.37 10.57
C GLU A 163 2.49 3.79 10.33
N PHE A 164 3.40 4.75 10.26
CA PHE A 164 3.11 6.18 10.14
C PHE A 164 3.73 6.75 8.87
N ALA A 165 2.90 7.28 7.96
CA ALA A 165 3.32 7.83 6.66
C ALA A 165 3.74 9.31 6.72
N GLU A 166 3.27 10.06 7.71
CA GLU A 166 3.56 11.48 7.86
C GLU A 166 4.25 11.72 9.20
N ILE A 167 5.56 11.94 9.15
CA ILE A 167 6.33 12.49 10.25
C ILE A 167 6.74 13.89 9.81
N GLN A 168 6.02 14.92 10.26
CA GLN A 168 6.28 16.29 9.83
C GLN A 168 7.69 16.74 10.24
N ALA A 169 8.23 17.65 9.43
CA ALA A 169 9.65 17.88 9.17
C ALA A 169 10.56 18.34 10.32
N ASP A 170 10.10 18.36 11.57
CA ASP A 170 10.93 18.79 12.72
C ASP A 170 11.06 17.77 13.86
N ASP A 171 10.28 16.66 13.86
CA ASP A 171 10.43 15.62 14.88
C ASP A 171 10.15 14.23 14.28
N LYS A 172 11.22 13.48 13.97
CA LYS A 172 11.18 12.12 13.39
C LYS A 172 10.54 11.05 14.30
N THR A 173 9.91 11.47 15.39
CA THR A 173 9.41 10.60 16.45
C THR A 173 7.93 10.79 16.68
N ILE A 174 7.20 9.68 16.77
CA ILE A 174 5.83 9.60 17.23
C ILE A 174 5.85 9.34 18.72
N LYS A 175 5.20 10.22 19.50
CA LYS A 175 4.99 9.94 20.92
C LYS A 175 3.88 8.91 21.06
N VAL A 176 4.18 7.85 21.81
CA VAL A 176 3.27 6.76 22.14
C VAL A 176 3.00 6.81 23.63
N VAL A 177 1.75 6.86 24.03
CA VAL A 177 1.33 6.84 25.44
C VAL A 177 0.57 5.55 25.69
N ILE A 178 1.08 4.69 26.57
CA ILE A 178 0.44 3.45 27.01
C ILE A 178 0.19 3.59 28.51
N ASP A 179 -1.08 3.60 28.92
CA ASP A 179 -1.48 3.72 30.33
C ASP A 179 -0.70 4.81 31.09
N ASP A 180 -0.69 6.02 30.54
CA ASP A 180 -0.01 7.22 31.06
C ASP A 180 1.53 7.17 31.02
N VAL A 181 2.13 6.11 30.49
CA VAL A 181 3.57 5.99 30.26
C VAL A 181 3.91 6.42 28.84
N GLU A 182 4.71 7.48 28.73
CA GLU A 182 5.15 8.01 27.45
C GLU A 182 6.41 7.28 26.93
N SER A 183 6.46 7.08 25.62
CA SER A 183 7.62 6.57 24.89
C SER A 183 7.67 7.19 23.50
N MET A 184 8.80 7.02 22.80
CA MET A 184 8.97 7.49 21.43
C MET A 184 9.12 6.31 20.48
N ALA A 185 8.46 6.41 19.33
CA ALA A 185 8.58 5.49 18.21
C ALA A 185 8.98 6.26 16.95
N ASN A 186 9.55 5.57 15.96
CA ASN A 186 9.84 6.17 14.66
C ASN A 186 8.67 5.89 13.70
N GLU A 187 8.97 5.46 12.48
CA GLU A 187 7.99 5.14 11.43
C GLU A 187 7.11 3.93 11.76
N LYS A 188 7.53 3.09 12.70
CA LYS A 188 6.80 1.90 13.13
C LYS A 188 6.80 1.74 14.64
N PHE A 189 5.69 1.24 15.16
CA PHE A 189 5.55 0.79 16.54
C PHE A 189 4.87 -0.58 16.56
N THR A 190 5.36 -1.50 17.37
CA THR A 190 4.83 -2.86 17.45
C THR A 190 4.37 -3.17 18.87
N LEU A 191 3.17 -3.73 18.98
CA LEU A 191 2.66 -4.31 20.22
C LEU A 191 2.60 -5.82 20.07
N THR A 192 3.17 -6.55 21.02
CA THR A 192 2.97 -8.00 21.13
C THR A 192 1.59 -8.30 21.72
N LEU A 193 1.10 -9.52 21.51
CA LEU A 193 -0.13 -10.00 22.15
C LEU A 193 -0.09 -9.86 23.67
N GLU A 194 1.05 -10.15 24.30
CA GLU A 194 1.23 -10.01 25.75
C GLU A 194 1.02 -8.56 26.18
N GLN A 195 1.65 -7.60 25.50
CA GLN A 195 1.48 -6.17 25.77
C GLN A 195 0.02 -5.73 25.57
N ILE A 196 -0.63 -6.19 24.50
CA ILE A 196 -2.05 -5.91 24.24
C ILE A 196 -2.92 -6.42 25.40
N THR A 197 -2.64 -7.59 25.95
CA THR A 197 -3.42 -8.16 27.08
C THR A 197 -3.20 -7.49 28.42
N GLN A 198 -2.17 -6.66 28.55
CA GLN A 198 -1.82 -5.98 29.80
C GLN A 198 -2.19 -4.50 29.79
N LEU A 199 -2.10 -3.83 28.64
CA LEU A 199 -2.45 -2.42 28.53
C LEU A 199 -3.96 -2.18 28.69
N LYS A 200 -4.37 -1.01 29.17
CA LYS A 200 -5.78 -0.57 29.11
C LYS A 200 -6.04 0.24 27.85
N ASN A 201 -5.12 1.14 27.51
CA ASN A 201 -5.23 2.03 26.37
C ASN A 201 -3.87 2.41 25.79
N ILE A 202 -3.86 2.72 24.50
CA ILE A 202 -2.73 3.29 23.78
C ILE A 202 -3.18 4.50 22.96
N SER A 203 -2.34 5.53 22.91
CA SER A 203 -2.54 6.67 22.01
C SER A 203 -1.24 7.11 21.34
N PHE A 204 -1.39 7.76 20.19
CA PHE A 204 -0.32 8.25 19.33
C PHE A 204 -0.53 9.73 19.03
N THR A 205 0.54 10.52 18.95
CA THR A 205 0.43 11.93 18.51
C THR A 205 -0.07 12.08 17.08
N HIS A 206 0.26 11.12 16.22
CA HIS A 206 -0.22 11.08 14.84
C HIS A 206 -1.04 9.81 14.60
N LYS A 207 -2.03 9.93 13.72
CA LYS A 207 -2.85 8.77 13.34
C LYS A 207 -1.97 7.81 12.52
N PRO A 208 -1.88 6.52 12.86
CA PRO A 208 -1.19 5.55 12.03
C PRO A 208 -1.87 5.48 10.64
N SER A 209 -1.08 5.40 9.59
CA SER A 209 -1.56 5.19 8.22
C SER A 209 -1.96 3.74 7.98
N VAL A 210 -1.30 2.80 8.66
CA VAL A 210 -1.59 1.37 8.57
C VAL A 210 -1.51 0.75 9.97
N VAL A 211 -2.47 -0.13 10.27
CA VAL A 211 -2.37 -1.08 11.37
C VAL A 211 -2.45 -2.47 10.77
N SER A 212 -1.42 -3.29 10.93
CA SER A 212 -1.25 -4.59 10.27
C SER A 212 -0.84 -5.67 11.28
N PRO A 213 -0.95 -6.96 10.92
CA PRO A 213 -0.45 -8.03 11.75
C PRO A 213 1.04 -7.92 12.04
N PHE A 214 1.44 -8.15 13.29
CA PHE A 214 2.83 -8.48 13.61
C PHE A 214 2.98 -10.00 13.60
N VAL A 215 3.95 -10.50 12.83
CA VAL A 215 4.35 -11.91 12.82
C VAL A 215 5.83 -11.94 13.17
N SER A 216 6.20 -12.63 14.24
CA SER A 216 7.60 -12.83 14.60
C SER A 216 8.26 -13.73 13.54
N GLN A 217 9.44 -13.35 13.08
CA GLN A 217 10.26 -14.20 12.21
C GLN A 217 10.67 -15.50 12.91
#